data_AF-A0A7K0LV95-F1
#
_entry.id   AF-A0A7K0LV95-F1
#
_cell.length_a   1.000
_cell.length_b   1.000
_cell.length_c   1.000
_cell.angle_alpha   90.00
_cell.angle_beta   90.00
_cell.angle_gamma   90.00
#
_symmetry.space_group_name_H-M   'P 1'
#
loop_
_entity.id
_entity.type
_entity.pdbx_description
1 polymer ?
#
loop_
_entity_poly.entity_id
_entity_poly.type
_entity_poly.pdbx_seq_one_letter_code
_entity_poly.pdbx_strand_id
1 'polypeptide(L)' 'MKTFDDLYAELVRKTAHGDPDSGTVRLLAQGVHAVGKKVVEEAAESWMAAEHEGPDRTAEEISQ' A
#
# COMPACT_ATOMS: atom_id res chain seq x y z
N MET A 1 6.57 9.76 11.88
CA MET A 1 5.42 9.24 11.11
C MET A 1 4.75 10.40 10.41
N LYS A 2 4.36 10.23 9.14
CA LYS A 2 3.47 11.17 8.44
C LYS A 2 2.03 10.94 8.92
N THR A 3 1.16 11.93 8.78
CA THR A 3 -0.28 11.65 8.91
C THR A 3 -0.80 10.89 7.69
N PHE A 4 -2.00 10.32 7.78
CA PHE A 4 -2.64 9.68 6.63
C PHE A 4 -2.82 10.67 5.46
N ASP A 5 -3.24 11.90 5.75
CA ASP A 5 -3.44 12.93 4.74
C ASP A 5 -2.12 13.34 4.06
N ASP A 6 -1.03 13.43 4.83
CA ASP A 6 0.31 13.71 4.28
C ASP A 6 0.78 12.59 3.34
N LEU A 7 0.53 11.33 3.72
CA LEU A 7 0.85 10.18 2.88
C LEU A 7 0.03 10.20 1.59
N TYR A 8 -1.28 10.40 1.69
CA TYR A 8 -2.17 10.49 0.53
C TYR A 8 -1.73 11.60 -0.43
N ALA A 9 -1.46 12.80 0.10
CA ALA A 9 -1.00 13.93 -0.71
C ALA A 9 0.34 13.63 -1.42
N GLU A 10 1.25 12.90 -0.78
CA GLU A 10 2.49 12.45 -1.41
C GLU A 10 2.25 11.46 -2.56
N LEU A 11 1.37 10.47 -2.36
CA LEU A 11 1.04 9.49 -3.40
C LEU A 11 0.40 10.16 -4.62
N VAL A 12 -0.50 11.13 -4.39
CA VAL A 12 -1.09 11.96 -5.46
C VAL A 12 0.00 12.74 -6.21
N ARG A 13 0.93 13.37 -5.49
CA ARG A 13 2.05 14.11 -6.12
C ARG A 13 2.93 13.18 -6.96
N LYS A 14 3.37 12.04 -6.42
CA LYS A 14 4.19 11.05 -7.15
C LYS A 14 3.51 10.57 -8.43
N THR A 15 2.21 10.30 -8.33
CA THR A 15 1.38 9.90 -9.47
C THR A 15 1.29 10.99 -10.53
N ALA A 16 1.06 12.24 -10.12
CA ALA A 16 0.98 13.38 -11.04
C ALA A 16 2.30 13.67 -11.76
N HIS A 17 3.44 13.39 -11.13
CA HIS A 17 4.77 13.57 -11.73
C HIS A 17 5.20 12.38 -12.59
N GLY A 18 4.45 11.27 -12.56
CA GLY A 18 4.79 10.07 -13.34
C GLY A 18 6.15 9.46 -12.99
N ASP A 19 6.55 9.55 -11.72
CA ASP A 19 7.84 9.05 -11.24
C ASP A 19 8.00 7.53 -11.52
N PRO A 20 8.91 7.11 -12.42
CA PRO A 20 9.04 5.71 -12.83
C PRO A 20 9.59 4.81 -11.70
N ASP A 21 10.27 5.39 -10.71
CA ASP A 21 10.81 4.65 -9.57
C ASP A 21 9.74 4.43 -8.48
N SER A 22 8.60 5.12 -8.58
CA SER A 22 7.47 4.98 -7.67
C SER A 22 6.71 3.66 -7.91
N GLY A 23 6.68 2.81 -6.88
CA GLY A 23 5.83 1.61 -6.86
C GLY A 23 4.34 1.94 -7.09
N THR A 24 3.87 3.07 -6.58
CA THR A 24 2.49 3.57 -6.79
C THR A 24 2.20 3.85 -8.25
N VAL A 25 3.11 4.53 -8.95
CA VAL A 25 2.97 4.83 -10.39
C VAL A 25 2.94 3.53 -11.19
N ARG A 26 3.85 2.60 -10.89
CA ARG A 26 3.91 1.30 -11.54
C ARG A 26 2.64 0.47 -11.31
N LEU A 27 2.09 0.44 -10.10
CA LEU A 27 0.88 -0.31 -9.79
C LEU A 27 -0.36 0.32 -10.44
N LEU A 28 -0.47 1.66 -10.45
CA LEU A 28 -1.55 2.36 -11.14
C LEU A 28 -1.53 2.13 -12.66
N ALA A 29 -0.34 2.03 -13.26
CA ALA A 29 -0.19 1.69 -14.68
C ALA A 29 -0.71 0.27 -15.03
N GLN A 30 -0.81 -0.63 -14.04
CA GLN A 30 -1.39 -1.97 -14.21
C GLN A 30 -2.93 -1.98 -14.11
N GLY A 31 -3.55 -0.84 -13.76
CA GLY A 31 -4.99 -0.66 -13.73
C GLY A 31 -5.68 -1.16 -12.45
N VAL A 32 -6.98 -0.84 -12.35
CA VAL A 32 -7.78 -1.04 -11.13
C VAL A 32 -7.84 -2.49 -10.65
N HIS A 33 -7.79 -3.47 -11.57
CA HIS A 33 -7.81 -4.87 -11.20
C HIS A 33 -6.53 -5.29 -10.45
N ALA A 34 -5.36 -4.82 -10.87
CA ALA A 34 -4.09 -5.10 -10.20
C ALA A 34 -4.05 -4.45 -8.82
N VAL A 35 -4.51 -3.20 -8.70
CA VAL A 35 -4.64 -2.49 -7.41
C VAL A 35 -5.58 -3.25 -6.48
N GLY A 36 -6.78 -3.63 -6.97
CA GLY A 36 -7.76 -4.36 -6.17
C GLY A 36 -7.26 -5.73 -5.72
N LYS A 37 -6.53 -6.44 -6.58
CA LYS A 37 -5.89 -7.71 -6.21
C LYS A 37 -4.91 -7.54 -5.06
N LYS A 38 -4.06 -6.51 -5.10
CA LYS A 38 -3.14 -6.19 -4.00
C LYS A 38 -3.88 -5.86 -2.71
N VAL A 39 -4.95 -5.06 -2.75
CA VAL A 39 -5.76 -4.76 -1.55
C VAL A 39 -6.29 -6.04 -0.89
N VAL A 40 -6.73 -7.04 -1.68
CA VAL A 40 -7.21 -8.32 -1.13
C VAL A 40 -6.06 -9.17 -0.58
N GLU A 41 -4.89 -9.14 -1.22
CA GLU A 41 -3.68 -9.83 -0.76
C GLU A 41 -3.23 -9.29 0.61
N GLU A 42 -3.05 -7.98 0.74
CA GLU A 42 -2.62 -7.34 2.00
C GLU A 42 -3.64 -7.52 3.13
N ALA A 43 -4.94 -7.59 2.80
CA ALA A 43 -5.97 -7.89 3.81
C ALA A 43 -5.83 -9.31 4.36
N ALA A 44 -5.47 -10.29 3.53
CA ALA A 44 -5.21 -11.65 3.96
C ALA A 44 -3.89 -11.74 4.76
N GLU A 45 -2.84 -11.06 4.31
CA GLU A 45 -1.55 -11.01 5.00
C GLU A 45 -1.67 -10.33 6.37
N SER A 46 -2.39 -9.21 6.45
CA SER A 46 -2.73 -8.53 7.71
C SER A 46 -3.46 -9.46 8.68
N TRP A 47 -4.40 -10.27 8.19
CA TRP A 47 -5.10 -11.24 9.04
C TRP A 47 -4.13 -12.32 9.54
N MET A 48 -3.35 -12.91 8.65
CA MET A 48 -2.36 -13.94 9.03
C MET A 48 -1.35 -13.40 10.06
N ALA A 49 -0.86 -12.18 9.87
CA ALA A 49 0.07 -11.55 10.79
C ALA A 49 -0.57 -11.28 12.17
N ALA A 50 -1.83 -10.83 12.19
CA ALA A 50 -2.58 -10.61 13.42
C ALA A 50 -2.78 -11.90 14.24
N GLU A 51 -3.03 -13.02 13.57
CA GLU A 51 -3.28 -14.32 14.21
C GLU A 51 -2.00 -15.04 14.62
N HIS A 52 -0.90 -14.82 13.90
CA HIS A 52 0.27 -15.71 13.97
C HIS A 52 1.64 -15.04 14.13
N GLU A 53 1.78 -13.74 13.87
CA GLU A 53 3.09 -13.09 13.78
C GLU A 53 3.31 -11.94 14.78
N GLY A 54 2.23 -11.44 15.40
CA GLY A 54 2.29 -10.46 16.47
C GLY A 54 2.24 -9.00 16.00
N PRO A 55 2.31 -8.05 16.94
CA PRO A 55 1.90 -6.66 16.70
C PRO A 55 2.78 -5.91 15.69
N ASP A 56 4.10 -6.15 15.69
CA ASP A 56 5.02 -5.45 14.79
C ASP A 56 4.80 -5.87 13.33
N ARG A 57 4.68 -7.18 13.07
CA ARG A 57 4.35 -7.71 11.73
C ARG A 57 2.97 -7.28 11.28
N THR A 58 1.98 -7.33 12.18
CA THR A 58 0.62 -6.87 11.87
C THR A 58 0.60 -5.40 11.46
N ALA A 59 1.34 -4.54 12.17
CA ALA A 59 1.44 -3.13 11.83
C ALA A 59 2.15 -2.89 10.50
N GLU A 60 3.13 -3.73 10.14
CA GLU A 60 3.81 -3.69 8.85
C GLU A 60 2.85 -4.01 7.70
N GLU A 61 2.09 -5.12 7.78
CA GLU A 61 1.14 -5.50 6.72
C GLU A 61 -0.01 -4.48 6.58
N ILE A 62 -0.50 -3.92 7.69
CA ILE A 62 -1.52 -2.85 7.64
C ILE A 62 -0.97 -1.58 6.95
N SER A 63 0.36 -1.40 6.91
CA SER A 63 0.99 -0.20 6.36
C SER A 63 1.34 -0.27 4.86
N GLN A 64 1.23 -1.45 4.24
CA GLN A 64 1.44 -1.67 2.80
C GLN A 64 0.27 -1.15 1.96
#